data_AF-A0A399SPE3-F1
#
_entry.id   AF-A0A399SPE3-F1
#
_cell.length_a   1.000
_cell.length_b   1.000
_cell.length_c   1.000
_cell.angle_alpha   90.00
_cell.angle_beta   90.00
_cell.angle_gamma   90.00
#
_symmetry.space_group_name_H-M   'P 1'
#
loop_
_entity.id
_entity.type
_entity.pdbx_description
1 polymer ?
#
loop_
_entity_poly.entity_id
_entity_poly.type
_entity_poly.pdbx_seq_one_letter_code
_entity_poly.pdbx_strand_id
1 'polypeptide(L)' 'DIVSKYADRVVAFYNGRILADGEPSTVLKDNEVRRYVTGGAK' A
#
# COMPACT_ATOMS: atom_id res chain seq x y z
N ASP A 1 7.37 2.84 6.57
CA ASP A 1 7.29 3.26 7.98
C ASP A 1 6.62 4.60 8.29
N ILE A 2 6.77 5.66 7.50
CA ILE A 2 6.07 6.93 7.78
C ILE A 2 4.55 6.76 7.63
N VAL A 3 4.08 6.17 6.53
CA VAL A 3 2.65 6.04 6.23
C VAL A 3 1.87 5.30 7.33
N SER A 4 2.41 4.19 7.84
CA SER A 4 1.76 3.40 8.91
C SER A 4 1.66 4.12 10.25
N LYS A 5 2.45 5.18 10.47
CA LYS A 5 2.45 5.95 11.73
C LYS A 5 1.51 7.15 11.71
N TYR A 6 1.09 7.61 10.53
CA TYR A 6 0.37 8.88 10.37
C TYR A 6 -0.94 8.78 9.58
N ALA A 7 -1.27 7.62 9.02
CA ALA A 7 -2.50 7.41 8.28
C ALA A 7 -3.34 6.31 8.93
N ASP A 8 -4.61 6.60 9.20
CA ASP A 8 -5.58 5.60 9.69
C ASP A 8 -6.11 4.71 8.55
N ARG A 9 -6.02 5.19 7.30
CA ARG A 9 -6.48 4.50 6.10
C ARG A 9 -5.64 4.90 4.89
N VAL A 10 -5.38 3.96 4.00
CA VAL A 10 -4.62 4.15 2.76
C VAL A 10 -5.31 3.47 1.59
N VAL A 11 -5.11 4.03 0.40
CA VAL A 11 -5.55 3.46 -0.87
C VAL A 11 -4.33 3.26 -1.75
N ALA A 12 -4.10 2.02 -2.18
CA ALA A 12 -3.07 1.67 -3.13
C ALA A 12 -3.65 1.72 -4.56
N PHE A 13 -3.08 2.58 -5.40
CA PHE A 13 -3.51 2.79 -6.76
C PHE A 13 -2.38 2.49 -7.75
N TYR A 14 -2.72 1.79 -8.83
CA TYR A 14 -1.79 1.46 -9.90
C TYR A 14 -2.52 1.37 -11.23
N ASN A 15 -2.01 2.04 -12.27
CA ASN A 15 -2.52 1.98 -13.64
C ASN A 15 -4.04 2.16 -13.79
N GLY A 16 -4.63 3.17 -13.13
CA GLY A 16 -6.08 3.41 -13.25
C GLY A 16 -6.95 2.53 -12.35
N ARG A 17 -6.35 1.60 -11.59
CA ARG A 17 -7.05 0.66 -10.73
C ARG A 17 -6.65 0.81 -9.27
N ILE A 18 -7.65 0.72 -8.38
CA ILE A 18 -7.41 0.53 -6.95
C ILE A 18 -7.04 -0.93 -6.71
N LEU A 19 -5.84 -1.15 -6.19
CA LEU A 19 -5.33 -2.47 -5.83
C LEU A 19 -5.82 -2.88 -4.43
N ALA A 20 -5.79 -1.95 -3.47
CA ALA A 20 -6.26 -2.18 -2.11
C ALA A 20 -6.65 -0.87 -1.42
N ASP A 21 -7.56 -0.96 -0.45
CA ASP A 21 -8.05 0.15 0.36
C ASP A 21 -8.31 -0.36 1.78
N GLY A 22 -7.72 0.29 2.79
CA GLY A 22 -7.92 -0.08 4.19
C GLY A 22 -6.80 0.37 5.11
N GLU A 23 -6.63 -0.33 6.21
CA GLU A 23 -5.59 -0.05 7.20
C GLU A 23 -4.18 -0.20 6.57
N PRO A 24 -3.25 0.75 6.81
CA PRO A 24 -1.90 0.68 6.24
C PRO A 24 -1.17 -0.63 6.50
N SER A 25 -1.29 -1.22 7.69
CA SER A 25 -0.58 -2.45 8.02
C SER A 25 -1.07 -3.65 7.20
N THR A 26 -2.31 -3.62 6.75
CA THR A 26 -2.92 -4.64 5.90
C THR A 26 -2.59 -4.38 4.43
N VAL A 27 -2.82 -3.15 3.95
CA VAL A 27 -2.59 -2.76 2.55
C VAL A 27 -1.11 -2.88 2.16
N LEU A 28 -0.17 -2.51 3.03
CA LEU A 28 1.26 -2.59 2.74
C LEU A 28 1.82 -4.02 2.77
N LYS A 29 1.07 -4.99 3.32
CA LYS A 29 1.44 -6.42 3.27
C LYS A 29 0.95 -7.11 2.00
N ASP A 30 0.04 -6.49 1.26
CA ASP A 30 -0.48 -7.03 0.02
C ASP A 30 0.63 -7.21 -1.04
N ASN A 31 0.67 -8.38 -1.66
CA ASN A 31 1.73 -8.75 -2.60
C ASN A 31 1.70 -7.90 -3.89
N GLU A 32 0.52 -7.53 -4.38
CA GLU A 32 0.38 -6.65 -5.55
C GLU A 32 0.80 -5.22 -5.18
N VAL A 33 0.38 -4.72 -4.02
CA VAL A 33 0.79 -3.40 -3.53
C VAL A 33 2.30 -3.33 -3.33
N ARG A 34 2.92 -4.37 -2.75
CA ARG A 34 4.38 -4.42 -2.59
C ARG A 34 5.12 -4.44 -3.92
N ARG A 35 4.57 -5.14 -4.91
CA ARG A 35 5.18 -5.30 -6.23
C ARG A 35 5.05 -4.04 -7.09
N TYR A 36 3.89 -3.39 -7.07
CA TYR A 36 3.55 -2.31 -8.00
C TYR A 36 3.61 -0.91 -7.40
N VAL A 37 3.48 -0.77 -6.07
CA VAL A 37 3.38 0.53 -5.39
C VAL A 37 4.61 0.85 -4.54
N THR A 38 5.05 -0.07 -3.67
CA THR A 38 6.23 0.23 -2.82
C THR A 38 7.54 -0.14 -3.49
N GLY A 39 7.52 -1.05 -4.48
CA GLY A 39 8.71 -1.72 -4.99
C GLY A 39 9.35 -2.57 -3.91
N GLY A 40 10.05 -3.65 -4.29
CA GLY A 40 10.87 -4.39 -3.34
C GLY A 40 11.97 -3.46 -2.82
N ALA A 41 11.81 -2.94 -1.59
CA ALA A 41 12.91 -2.32 -0.88
C ALA A 41 14.03 -3.38 -0.80
N LYS A 42 15.11 -3.15 -1.54
CA LYS A 42 16.40 -3.76 -1.23
C LYS A 42 16.99 -3.06 -0.02
#